data_AF-A0AAN9UX96-F1
#
_entry.id   AF-A0AAN9UX96-F1
#
_cell.length_a   1.000
_cell.length_b   1.000
_cell.length_c   1.000
_cell.angle_alpha   90.00
_cell.angle_beta   90.00
_cell.angle_gamma   90.00
#
_symmetry.space_group_name_H-M   'P 1'
#
loop_
_entity.id
_entity.type
_entity.pdbx_description
1 polymer ?
#
loop_
_entity_poly.entity_id
_entity_poly.type
_entity_poly.pdbx_seq_one_letter_code
_entity_poly.pdbx_strand_id
1 'polypeptide(L)'
;MAVDTETFLHLSRPLAPTLHLQNNISPLSVTVQPEAIFSILDHAVRRDIPAAPAPASSSRVIGALVGTRSEDGSDASVSSAFAIPHTENEDQVEVDVEYQKNMLSLHLRAHPREVLLGWYTTSHELNSFSALIQNFFAAPDTGTFPHPAIHLTVSTDPGADVQLKAYISAPVAVNAERAAESCLFIQVPHRVAHQGTSDAERSALELLASARDAEDRRVPIASDVEGLARSLEHTADLLDRVSDFVSAIIDEEREPNNALGQYLMGSLSLAPKVDPASIESNFNNHIQDVLMVSYLANSIRTQIDLSQRLATATLTNEDHNKDDKEGAGANRGERGERGGRGGKRGGRGGGRGGRDQREPREPREPREPREPRDNAE
;
A
#
# COMPACT_ATOMS: atom_id res chain seq x y z
N MET A 1 8.58 12.43 -18.92
CA MET A 1 9.75 11.54 -19.04
C MET A 1 9.33 10.32 -19.83
N ALA A 2 10.01 10.08 -20.95
CA ALA A 2 9.77 8.92 -21.80
C ALA A 2 10.22 7.68 -21.03
N VAL A 3 9.33 6.70 -20.89
CA VAL A 3 9.70 5.35 -20.46
C VAL A 3 10.54 4.78 -21.60
N ASP A 4 11.80 4.44 -21.34
CA ASP A 4 12.63 3.71 -22.28
C ASP A 4 11.95 2.37 -22.58
N THR A 5 11.18 2.32 -23.66
CA THR A 5 10.61 1.09 -24.18
C THR A 5 11.72 0.36 -24.93
N GLU A 6 12.42 -0.54 -24.25
CA GLU A 6 13.34 -1.47 -24.92
C GLU A 6 12.55 -2.22 -26.02
N THR A 7 12.99 -2.09 -27.26
CA THR A 7 12.35 -2.73 -28.42
C THR A 7 12.76 -4.20 -28.45
N PHE A 8 11.86 -5.10 -28.06
CA PHE A 8 12.11 -6.54 -28.08
C PHE A 8 11.72 -7.15 -29.43
N LEU A 9 12.61 -7.94 -30.02
CA LEU A 9 12.37 -8.68 -31.26
C LEU A 9 11.89 -10.09 -30.91
N HIS A 10 10.59 -10.31 -31.01
CA HIS A 10 9.94 -11.59 -30.69
C HIS A 10 10.10 -12.57 -31.85
N LEU A 11 11.05 -13.51 -31.74
CA LEU A 11 11.21 -14.61 -32.69
C LEU A 11 10.32 -15.80 -32.28
N SER A 12 9.08 -15.83 -32.75
CA SER A 12 8.26 -17.03 -32.67
C SER A 12 8.66 -18.01 -33.79
N ARG A 13 9.27 -19.15 -33.43
CA ARG A 13 9.36 -20.28 -34.36
C ARG A 13 7.99 -20.95 -34.46
N PRO A 14 7.48 -21.24 -35.68
CA PRO A 14 6.33 -22.11 -35.82
C PRO A 14 6.74 -23.52 -35.37
N LEU A 15 6.13 -24.03 -34.30
CA LEU A 15 6.23 -25.43 -33.91
C LEU A 15 5.48 -26.29 -34.95
N ALA A 16 6.06 -27.45 -35.30
CA ALA A 16 5.51 -28.38 -36.28
C ALA A 16 4.08 -28.84 -35.90
N PRO A 17 3.24 -29.21 -36.89
CA PRO A 17 1.83 -29.43 -36.67
C PRO A 17 1.62 -30.82 -36.04
N THR A 18 1.49 -30.88 -34.72
CA THR A 18 0.89 -32.05 -34.07
C THR A 18 -0.28 -31.60 -33.19
N LEU A 19 -1.48 -31.83 -33.73
CA LEU A 19 -2.79 -31.90 -33.07
C LEU A 19 -3.40 -30.59 -32.55
N HIS A 20 -4.21 -29.96 -33.42
CA HIS A 20 -5.50 -29.29 -33.19
C HIS A 20 -5.77 -28.47 -31.91
N LEU A 21 -4.76 -27.85 -31.29
CA LEU A 21 -5.00 -26.70 -30.43
C LEU A 21 -4.32 -25.49 -31.09
N GLN A 22 -5.13 -24.52 -31.50
CA GLN A 22 -4.64 -23.20 -31.91
C GLN A 22 -4.03 -22.53 -30.67
N ASN A 23 -2.80 -22.91 -30.29
CA ASN A 23 -2.02 -22.14 -29.34
C ASN A 23 -1.58 -20.88 -30.08
N ASN A 24 -2.37 -19.82 -29.95
CA ASN A 24 -1.97 -18.48 -30.34
C ASN A 24 -0.65 -18.17 -29.63
N ILE A 25 0.46 -18.18 -30.38
CA ILE A 25 1.76 -17.69 -29.90
C ILE A 25 1.71 -16.16 -30.02
N SER A 26 0.76 -15.56 -29.30
CA SER A 26 0.69 -14.12 -29.13
C SER A 26 1.87 -13.69 -28.24
N PRO A 27 2.52 -12.55 -28.50
CA PRO A 27 3.58 -12.05 -27.63
C PRO A 27 3.04 -11.96 -26.20
N LEU A 28 3.59 -12.78 -25.31
CA LEU A 28 3.23 -12.73 -23.90
C LEU A 28 3.67 -11.37 -23.35
N SER A 29 2.83 -10.67 -22.62
CA SER A 29 3.21 -9.52 -21.81
C SER A 29 2.96 -9.85 -20.34
N VAL A 30 3.99 -9.65 -19.52
CA VAL A 30 3.93 -9.95 -18.09
C VAL A 30 3.76 -8.65 -17.31
N THR A 31 2.64 -8.53 -16.61
CA THR A 31 2.39 -7.43 -15.68
C THR A 31 2.64 -7.93 -14.26
N VAL A 32 3.51 -7.27 -13.51
CA VAL A 32 3.89 -7.69 -12.15
C VAL A 32 3.33 -6.68 -11.15
N GLN A 33 2.50 -7.14 -10.22
CA GLN A 33 1.99 -6.31 -9.13
C GLN A 33 3.10 -6.07 -8.09
N PRO A 34 3.15 -4.87 -7.48
CA PRO A 34 4.15 -4.55 -6.46
C PRO A 34 4.13 -5.50 -5.25
N GLU A 35 2.96 -6.02 -4.87
CA GLU A 35 2.81 -6.98 -3.76
C GLU A 35 3.68 -8.22 -3.96
N ALA A 36 3.66 -8.83 -5.16
CA ALA A 36 4.50 -9.98 -5.49
C ALA A 36 6.00 -9.65 -5.32
N ILE A 37 6.43 -8.45 -5.71
CA ILE A 37 7.83 -8.01 -5.58
C ILE A 37 8.21 -7.92 -4.10
N PHE A 38 7.35 -7.29 -3.26
CA PHE A 38 7.61 -7.21 -1.82
C PHE A 38 7.64 -8.58 -1.15
N SER A 39 6.76 -9.51 -1.54
CA SER A 39 6.79 -10.89 -1.06
C SER A 39 8.11 -11.58 -1.41
N ILE A 40 8.59 -11.44 -2.66
CA ILE A 40 9.87 -12.01 -3.10
C ILE A 40 11.05 -11.40 -2.32
N LEU A 41 11.04 -10.09 -2.10
CA LEU A 41 12.08 -9.39 -1.33
C LEU A 41 12.06 -9.80 0.15
N ASP A 42 10.87 -9.92 0.76
CA ASP A 42 10.72 -10.41 2.13
C ASP A 42 11.27 -11.84 2.27
N HIS A 43 10.99 -12.72 1.30
CA HIS A 43 11.57 -14.06 1.26
C HIS A 43 13.10 -14.04 1.12
N ALA A 44 13.64 -13.14 0.30
CA ALA A 44 15.08 -12.97 0.14
C ALA A 44 15.77 -12.57 1.46
N VAL A 45 15.12 -11.71 2.26
CA VAL A 45 15.64 -11.25 3.55
C VAL A 45 15.53 -12.31 4.65
N ARG A 46 14.49 -13.15 4.62
CA ARG A 46 14.28 -14.23 5.61
C ARG A 46 15.25 -15.41 5.45
N ARG A 47 16.05 -15.42 4.40
CA ARG A 47 17.07 -16.45 4.19
C ARG A 47 18.04 -16.45 5.38
N ASP A 48 18.25 -17.63 5.97
CA ASP A 48 19.35 -17.83 6.92
C ASP A 48 20.67 -17.54 6.21
N ILE A 49 21.30 -16.41 6.53
CA ILE A 49 22.66 -16.10 6.11
C ILE A 49 23.57 -16.94 7.02
N PRO A 50 24.25 -17.99 6.53
CA PRO A 50 25.18 -18.71 7.37
C PRO A 50 26.29 -17.75 7.82
N ALA A 51 26.59 -17.76 9.13
CA ALA A 51 27.58 -16.87 9.75
C ALA A 51 29.04 -17.07 9.27
N ALA A 52 29.27 -17.95 8.29
CA ALA A 52 30.56 -18.21 7.69
C ALA A 52 30.43 -18.22 6.16
N PRO A 53 31.43 -17.68 5.44
CA PRO A 53 31.45 -17.71 3.98
C PRO A 53 31.76 -19.15 3.54
N ALA A 54 30.72 -19.98 3.41
CA ALA A 54 30.83 -21.27 2.76
C ALA A 54 30.81 -21.04 1.23
N PRO A 55 31.82 -21.52 0.48
CA PRO A 55 32.00 -21.17 -0.92
C PRO A 55 31.07 -21.91 -1.91
N ALA A 56 30.04 -22.62 -1.43
CA ALA A 56 29.28 -23.56 -2.26
C ALA A 56 27.74 -23.55 -2.06
N SER A 57 27.17 -22.74 -1.17
CA SER A 57 25.71 -22.65 -1.08
C SER A 57 25.19 -21.58 -2.02
N SER A 58 24.66 -22.01 -3.16
CA SER A 58 23.81 -21.18 -4.02
C SER A 58 22.75 -20.49 -3.16
N SER A 59 22.91 -19.17 -3.05
CA SER A 59 22.20 -18.27 -2.15
C SER A 59 20.82 -17.87 -2.68
N ARG A 60 20.30 -18.56 -3.70
CA ARG A 60 19.10 -18.12 -4.42
C ARG A 60 17.84 -18.63 -3.73
N VAL A 61 16.81 -17.78 -3.71
CA VAL A 61 15.47 -18.18 -3.27
C VAL A 61 14.68 -18.58 -4.50
N ILE A 62 13.86 -19.62 -4.38
CA ILE A 62 12.96 -20.10 -5.42
C ILE A 62 11.55 -20.11 -4.84
N GLY A 63 10.57 -19.73 -5.67
CA GLY A 63 9.17 -19.86 -5.30
C GLY A 63 8.24 -19.85 -6.51
N ALA A 64 6.96 -20.05 -6.26
CA ALA A 64 5.93 -20.04 -7.28
C ALA A 64 5.32 -18.65 -7.45
N LEU A 65 4.94 -18.35 -8.69
CA LEU A 65 4.19 -17.16 -9.08
C LEU A 65 2.72 -17.52 -9.30
N VAL A 66 1.85 -16.74 -8.70
CA VAL A 66 0.40 -16.90 -8.77
C VAL A 66 -0.21 -15.60 -9.31
N GLY A 67 -1.26 -15.75 -10.11
CA GLY A 67 -2.02 -14.59 -10.55
C GLY A 67 -3.04 -14.94 -11.61
N THR A 68 -3.42 -13.96 -12.40
CA THR A 68 -4.46 -14.11 -13.41
C THR A 68 -3.85 -14.13 -14.81
N ARG A 69 -4.52 -14.84 -15.70
CA ARG A 69 -4.14 -14.93 -17.11
C ARG A 69 -5.34 -14.59 -17.97
N SER A 70 -5.11 -13.84 -19.04
CA SER A 70 -6.15 -13.61 -20.05
C SER A 70 -6.52 -14.94 -20.73
N GLU A 71 -7.78 -15.06 -21.16
CA GLU A 71 -8.30 -16.22 -21.88
C GLU A 71 -7.53 -16.47 -23.19
N ASP A 72 -7.06 -15.39 -23.83
CA ASP A 72 -6.23 -15.43 -25.04
C ASP A 72 -4.78 -15.85 -24.78
N GLY A 73 -4.35 -15.91 -23.51
CA GLY A 73 -3.01 -16.29 -23.09
C GLY A 73 -1.89 -15.29 -23.44
N SER A 74 -2.22 -14.14 -24.04
CA SER A 74 -1.29 -13.06 -24.40
C SER A 74 -0.81 -12.25 -23.20
N ASP A 75 -1.62 -12.16 -22.15
CA ASP A 75 -1.31 -11.31 -21.00
C ASP A 75 -1.39 -12.14 -19.72
N ALA A 76 -0.36 -12.01 -18.89
CA ALA A 76 -0.29 -12.61 -17.57
C ALA A 76 -0.07 -11.50 -16.53
N SER A 77 -0.91 -11.46 -15.51
CA SER A 77 -0.78 -10.56 -14.37
C SER A 77 -0.38 -11.35 -13.14
N VAL A 78 0.85 -11.17 -12.69
CA VAL A 78 1.37 -11.75 -11.45
C VAL A 78 0.87 -10.90 -10.30
N SER A 79 0.06 -11.48 -9.42
CA SER A 79 -0.49 -10.80 -8.23
C SER A 79 0.30 -11.12 -6.97
N SER A 80 0.55 -12.41 -6.74
CA SER A 80 1.15 -12.92 -5.52
C SER A 80 2.27 -13.93 -5.82
N ALA A 81 3.13 -14.14 -4.83
CA ALA A 81 4.24 -15.07 -4.89
C ALA A 81 4.42 -15.73 -3.52
N PHE A 82 4.76 -17.03 -3.50
CA PHE A 82 5.10 -17.75 -2.27
C PHE A 82 6.38 -18.56 -2.45
N ALA A 83 7.19 -18.66 -1.40
CA ALA A 83 8.44 -19.42 -1.43
C ALA A 83 8.19 -20.93 -1.40
N ILE A 84 9.03 -21.69 -2.11
CA ILE A 84 9.01 -23.16 -2.07
C ILE A 84 10.35 -23.64 -1.50
N PRO A 85 10.35 -24.48 -0.44
CA PRO A 85 11.55 -25.12 0.04
C PRO A 85 12.21 -25.91 -1.08
N HIS A 86 13.50 -25.65 -1.30
CA HIS A 86 14.31 -26.36 -2.27
C HIS A 86 15.65 -26.72 -1.64
N THR A 87 16.23 -27.82 -2.09
CA THR A 87 17.59 -28.22 -1.72
C THR A 87 18.43 -28.25 -2.99
N GLU A 88 19.48 -27.42 -3.03
CA GLU A 88 20.42 -27.33 -4.14
C GLU A 88 21.79 -27.80 -3.67
N ASN A 89 22.23 -28.95 -4.20
CA ASN A 89 23.58 -29.48 -4.08
C ASN A 89 24.33 -29.24 -5.41
N GLU A 90 25.65 -29.46 -5.43
CA GLU A 90 26.48 -29.24 -6.63
C GLU A 90 26.00 -30.04 -7.87
N ASP A 91 25.35 -31.19 -7.66
CA ASP A 91 24.89 -32.09 -8.73
C ASP A 91 23.35 -32.26 -8.80
N GLN A 92 22.58 -31.75 -7.84
CA GLN A 92 21.15 -32.05 -7.76
C GLN A 92 20.34 -30.89 -7.20
N VAL A 93 19.18 -30.64 -7.80
CA VAL A 93 18.15 -29.72 -7.28
C VAL A 93 16.85 -30.48 -7.07
N GLU A 94 16.37 -30.45 -5.84
CA GLU A 94 15.07 -31.01 -5.45
C GLU A 94 14.14 -29.90 -4.96
N VAL A 95 12.91 -29.91 -5.49
CA VAL A 95 11.84 -28.96 -5.12
C VAL A 95 10.71 -29.75 -4.47
N ASP A 96 10.19 -29.28 -3.34
CA ASP A 96 9.08 -29.93 -2.65
C ASP A 96 7.74 -29.70 -3.37
N VAL A 97 7.34 -30.72 -4.13
CA VAL A 97 6.10 -30.74 -4.91
C VAL A 97 4.85 -30.78 -4.03
N GLU A 98 4.92 -31.49 -2.90
CA GLU A 98 3.77 -31.67 -2.01
C GLU A 98 3.47 -30.36 -1.28
N TYR A 99 4.51 -29.67 -0.81
CA TYR A 99 4.40 -28.33 -0.26
C TYR A 99 3.81 -27.35 -1.28
N GLN A 100 4.29 -27.35 -2.53
CA GLN A 100 3.74 -26.48 -3.59
C GLN A 100 2.24 -26.73 -3.80
N LYS A 101 1.82 -28.01 -3.93
CA LYS A 101 0.41 -28.35 -4.16
C LYS A 101 -0.48 -27.94 -3.00
N ASN A 102 -0.03 -28.21 -1.77
CA ASN A 102 -0.76 -27.83 -0.56
C ASN A 102 -0.87 -26.31 -0.45
N MET A 103 0.22 -25.57 -0.65
CA MET A 103 0.23 -24.11 -0.57
C MET A 103 -0.62 -23.47 -1.67
N LEU A 104 -0.52 -23.96 -2.92
CA LEU A 104 -1.36 -23.51 -4.01
C LEU A 104 -2.85 -23.75 -3.70
N SER A 105 -3.20 -24.91 -3.14
CA SER A 105 -4.59 -25.19 -2.75
C SER A 105 -5.12 -24.23 -1.68
N LEU A 106 -4.26 -23.80 -0.75
CA LEU A 106 -4.60 -22.80 0.26
C LEU A 106 -4.75 -21.41 -0.36
N HIS A 107 -3.88 -21.04 -1.30
CA HIS A 107 -3.97 -19.77 -2.02
C HIS A 107 -5.27 -19.68 -2.82
N LEU A 108 -5.61 -20.73 -3.55
CA LEU A 108 -6.84 -20.80 -4.36
C LEU A 108 -8.12 -20.80 -3.52
N ARG A 109 -8.06 -21.18 -2.23
CA ARG A 109 -9.19 -21.03 -1.30
C ARG A 109 -9.46 -19.56 -0.95
N ALA A 110 -8.43 -18.74 -0.85
CA ALA A 110 -8.57 -17.30 -0.63
C ALA A 110 -8.88 -16.56 -1.94
N HIS A 111 -8.19 -16.92 -3.02
CA HIS A 111 -8.27 -16.28 -4.33
C HIS A 111 -8.59 -17.30 -5.44
N PRO A 112 -9.88 -17.65 -5.64
CA PRO A 112 -10.27 -18.70 -6.58
C PRO A 112 -10.14 -18.32 -8.06
N ARG A 113 -9.89 -17.05 -8.38
CA ARG A 113 -9.71 -16.56 -9.75
C ARG A 113 -8.27 -16.69 -10.25
N GLU A 114 -7.35 -16.96 -9.35
CA GLU A 114 -5.94 -17.02 -9.69
C GLU A 114 -5.54 -18.44 -10.11
N VAL A 115 -4.38 -18.53 -10.75
CA VAL A 115 -3.81 -19.75 -11.29
C VAL A 115 -2.30 -19.68 -11.09
N LEU A 116 -1.64 -20.85 -11.06
CA LEU A 116 -0.19 -20.92 -11.13
C LEU A 116 0.30 -20.38 -12.48
N LEU A 117 1.15 -19.37 -12.47
CA LEU A 117 1.70 -18.73 -13.67
C LEU A 117 3.13 -19.15 -13.98
N GLY A 118 3.87 -19.63 -12.96
CA GLY A 118 5.25 -20.07 -13.12
C GLY A 118 6.01 -19.97 -11.81
N TRP A 119 7.28 -19.54 -11.89
CA TRP A 119 8.18 -19.48 -10.75
C TRP A 119 9.10 -18.26 -10.82
N TYR A 120 9.67 -17.89 -9.67
CA TYR A 120 10.64 -16.82 -9.56
C TYR A 120 11.94 -17.29 -8.92
N THR A 121 12.99 -16.53 -9.18
CA THR A 121 14.26 -16.66 -8.46
C THR A 121 14.89 -15.29 -8.20
N THR A 122 15.71 -15.23 -7.16
CA THR A 122 16.44 -14.01 -6.77
C THR A 122 17.81 -13.89 -7.43
N SER A 123 18.26 -14.91 -8.17
CA SER A 123 19.52 -14.87 -8.93
C SER A 123 19.27 -14.47 -10.38
N HIS A 124 20.14 -13.64 -10.94
CA HIS A 124 20.12 -13.30 -12.37
C HIS A 124 20.85 -14.33 -13.24
N GLU A 125 21.65 -15.20 -12.63
CA GLU A 125 22.41 -16.22 -13.35
C GLU A 125 21.52 -17.42 -13.69
N LEU A 126 21.41 -17.69 -14.99
CA LEU A 126 20.67 -18.85 -15.51
C LEU A 126 21.61 -20.05 -15.59
N ASN A 127 21.43 -21.00 -14.68
CA ASN A 127 22.20 -22.24 -14.61
C ASN A 127 21.44 -23.40 -15.28
N SER A 128 22.12 -24.53 -15.54
CA SER A 128 21.49 -25.75 -16.05
C SER A 128 20.34 -26.25 -15.15
N PHE A 129 20.44 -26.04 -13.84
CA PHE A 129 19.35 -26.35 -12.90
C PHE A 129 18.09 -25.52 -13.13
N SER A 130 18.22 -24.29 -13.62
CA SER A 130 17.05 -23.46 -13.95
C SER A 130 16.23 -24.08 -15.08
N ALA A 131 16.87 -24.79 -16.01
CA ALA A 131 16.17 -25.51 -17.07
C ALA A 131 15.34 -26.69 -16.54
N LEU A 132 15.88 -27.43 -15.57
CA LEU A 132 15.17 -28.53 -14.91
C LEU A 132 13.94 -28.03 -14.13
N ILE A 133 14.11 -26.95 -13.35
CA ILE A 133 13.00 -26.33 -12.60
C ILE A 133 11.92 -25.81 -13.56
N GLN A 134 12.34 -25.15 -14.63
CA GLN A 134 11.41 -24.64 -15.65
C GLN A 134 10.60 -25.77 -16.30
N ASN A 135 11.23 -26.90 -16.62
CA ASN A 135 10.53 -28.05 -17.18
C ASN A 135 9.58 -28.70 -16.16
N PHE A 136 9.93 -28.68 -14.88
CA PHE A 136 9.05 -29.12 -13.79
C PHE A 136 7.78 -28.26 -13.67
N PHE A 137 7.90 -26.93 -13.78
CA PHE A 137 6.75 -26.00 -13.79
C PHE A 137 5.98 -25.99 -15.12
N ALA A 138 6.60 -26.42 -16.21
CA ALA A 138 5.94 -26.60 -17.50
C ALA A 138 5.25 -27.97 -17.65
N ALA A 139 5.52 -28.92 -16.74
CA ALA A 139 4.98 -30.27 -16.82
C ALA A 139 3.44 -30.29 -16.62
N PRO A 140 2.71 -31.22 -17.27
CA PRO A 140 1.26 -31.32 -17.17
C PRO A 140 0.73 -31.59 -15.75
N ASP A 141 1.49 -32.31 -14.92
CA ASP A 141 1.02 -32.82 -13.61
C ASP A 141 1.21 -31.83 -12.45
N THR A 142 2.11 -30.87 -12.61
CA THR A 142 2.58 -29.95 -11.56
C THR A 142 2.52 -28.47 -11.96
N GLY A 143 2.20 -28.20 -13.22
CA GLY A 143 2.57 -26.96 -13.88
C GLY A 143 1.43 -26.18 -14.51
N THR A 144 1.82 -25.32 -15.45
CA THR A 144 0.98 -24.29 -16.07
C THR A 144 0.37 -24.73 -17.41
N PHE A 145 0.39 -26.03 -17.72
CA PHE A 145 -0.12 -26.58 -18.98
C PHE A 145 -1.61 -26.22 -19.16
N PRO A 146 -2.06 -25.75 -20.34
CA PRO A 146 -1.44 -25.79 -21.68
C PRO A 146 -0.53 -24.60 -22.02
N HIS A 147 -0.19 -23.76 -21.05
CA HIS A 147 0.45 -22.48 -21.28
C HIS A 147 1.89 -22.43 -20.78
N PRO A 148 2.76 -21.61 -21.39
CA PRO A 148 4.17 -21.56 -21.03
C PRO A 148 4.35 -21.01 -19.60
N ALA A 149 5.18 -21.68 -18.80
CA ALA A 149 5.53 -21.24 -17.47
C ALA A 149 6.43 -19.99 -17.53
N ILE A 150 6.11 -18.98 -16.72
CA ILE A 150 6.87 -17.73 -16.64
C ILE A 150 7.97 -17.90 -15.59
N HIS A 151 9.20 -17.56 -15.96
CA HIS A 151 10.33 -17.47 -15.05
C HIS A 151 10.68 -16.00 -14.79
N LEU A 152 10.54 -15.55 -13.54
CA LEU A 152 10.84 -14.17 -13.15
C LEU A 152 12.12 -14.11 -12.32
N THR A 153 13.08 -13.30 -12.74
CA THR A 153 14.28 -13.00 -11.96
C THR A 153 14.16 -11.62 -11.32
N VAL A 154 14.46 -11.53 -10.02
CA VAL A 154 14.41 -10.28 -9.25
C VAL A 154 15.76 -10.03 -8.60
N SER A 155 16.32 -8.84 -8.79
CA SER A 155 17.56 -8.46 -8.10
C SER A 155 17.25 -8.16 -6.63
N THR A 156 18.13 -8.63 -5.74
CA THR A 156 17.99 -8.50 -4.29
C THR A 156 19.15 -7.73 -3.65
N ASP A 157 19.95 -7.03 -4.47
CA ASP A 157 21.09 -6.27 -3.99
C ASP A 157 20.65 -5.07 -3.13
N PRO A 158 21.05 -5.01 -1.85
CA PRO A 158 20.59 -3.95 -0.95
C PRO A 158 21.11 -2.60 -1.40
N GLY A 159 20.21 -1.64 -1.60
CA GLY A 159 20.53 -0.27 -2.01
C GLY A 159 20.66 -0.06 -3.52
N ALA A 160 20.53 -1.12 -4.33
CA ALA A 160 20.39 -1.01 -5.78
C ALA A 160 18.90 -0.96 -6.18
N ASP A 161 18.63 -0.45 -7.37
CA ASP A 161 17.28 -0.49 -7.94
C ASP A 161 16.86 -1.94 -8.24
N VAL A 162 15.59 -2.25 -7.99
CA VAL A 162 15.03 -3.59 -8.22
C VAL A 162 14.95 -3.85 -9.74
N GLN A 163 15.85 -4.69 -10.24
CA GLN A 163 15.83 -5.14 -11.62
C GLN A 163 14.98 -6.40 -11.76
N LEU A 164 14.06 -6.38 -12.72
CA LEU A 164 13.19 -7.49 -13.06
C LEU A 164 13.52 -7.97 -14.47
N LYS A 165 13.54 -9.28 -14.68
CA LYS A 165 13.53 -9.87 -16.03
C LYS A 165 12.59 -11.06 -16.04
N ALA A 166 11.69 -11.07 -17.01
CA ALA A 166 10.76 -12.17 -17.24
C ALA A 166 11.23 -13.01 -18.43
N TYR A 167 11.17 -14.32 -18.30
CA TYR A 167 11.56 -15.29 -19.31
C TYR A 167 10.46 -16.32 -19.52
N ILE A 168 10.39 -16.85 -20.73
CA ILE A 168 9.62 -18.06 -21.07
C ILE A 168 10.59 -19.12 -21.59
N SER A 169 10.22 -20.38 -21.41
CA SER A 169 10.96 -21.49 -22.00
C SER A 169 10.46 -21.84 -23.39
N ALA A 170 11.40 -22.02 -24.31
CA ALA A 170 11.20 -22.81 -25.51
C ALA A 170 12.02 -24.11 -25.41
N PRO A 171 11.42 -25.29 -25.64
CA PRO A 171 12.19 -26.53 -25.69
C PRO A 171 13.14 -26.46 -26.89
N VAL A 172 14.44 -26.61 -26.63
CA VAL A 172 15.47 -26.63 -27.68
C VAL A 172 16.16 -27.97 -27.61
N ALA A 173 15.75 -28.86 -28.51
CA ALA A 173 16.35 -30.18 -28.64
C ALA A 173 16.47 -30.59 -30.10
N VAL A 174 17.59 -31.25 -30.40
CA VAL A 174 17.79 -32.00 -31.66
C VAL A 174 17.30 -33.45 -31.50
N ASN A 175 17.25 -33.98 -30.27
CA ASN A 175 16.81 -35.34 -29.90
C ASN A 175 15.79 -35.29 -28.75
N ALA A 176 14.77 -36.15 -28.78
CA ALA A 176 13.64 -36.13 -27.84
C ALA A 176 14.02 -36.40 -26.36
N GLU A 177 15.05 -37.20 -26.08
CA GLU A 177 15.50 -37.48 -24.71
C GLU A 177 16.23 -36.30 -24.05
N ARG A 178 17.06 -35.57 -24.82
CA ARG A 178 17.74 -34.36 -24.30
C ARG A 178 16.85 -33.13 -24.27
N ALA A 179 15.65 -33.21 -24.84
CA ALA A 179 14.67 -32.12 -24.78
C ALA A 179 14.21 -31.82 -23.35
N ALA A 180 14.18 -32.84 -22.49
CA ALA A 180 13.80 -32.72 -21.09
C ALA A 180 14.87 -32.04 -20.21
N GLU A 181 16.11 -31.95 -20.69
CA GLU A 181 17.25 -31.39 -19.95
C GLU A 181 17.70 -30.02 -20.48
N SER A 182 17.22 -29.62 -21.67
CA SER A 182 17.66 -28.41 -22.37
C SER A 182 16.47 -27.54 -22.79
N CYS A 183 16.33 -26.38 -22.15
CA CYS A 183 15.41 -25.34 -22.55
C CYS A 183 16.15 -24.01 -22.79
N LEU A 184 15.65 -23.24 -23.76
CA LEU A 184 16.14 -21.89 -24.03
C LEU A 184 15.21 -20.89 -23.35
N PHE A 185 15.80 -19.99 -22.56
CA PHE A 185 15.09 -18.87 -21.98
C PHE A 185 15.01 -17.71 -22.97
N ILE A 186 13.78 -17.33 -23.33
CA ILE A 186 13.49 -16.18 -24.18
C ILE A 186 12.93 -15.08 -23.28
N GLN A 187 13.55 -13.91 -23.30
CA GLN A 187 13.10 -12.78 -22.51
C GLN A 187 11.78 -12.23 -23.07
N VAL A 188 10.86 -11.91 -22.16
CA VAL A 188 9.52 -11.42 -22.46
C VAL A 188 9.35 -9.99 -21.97
N PRO A 189 8.62 -9.12 -22.70
CA PRO A 189 8.28 -7.80 -22.22
C PRO A 189 7.56 -7.89 -20.87
N HIS A 190 8.07 -7.16 -19.89
CA HIS A 190 7.46 -7.08 -18.57
C HIS A 190 7.21 -5.62 -18.18
N ARG A 191 6.18 -5.41 -17.38
CA ARG A 191 5.78 -4.09 -16.88
C ARG A 191 5.44 -4.23 -15.40
N VAL A 192 5.94 -3.32 -14.58
CA VAL A 192 5.43 -3.21 -13.20
C VAL A 192 4.09 -2.50 -13.26
N ALA A 193 3.07 -3.08 -12.65
CA ALA A 193 1.73 -2.53 -12.63
C ALA A 193 1.73 -1.18 -11.89
N HIS A 194 1.76 -0.08 -12.66
CA HIS A 194 1.40 1.25 -12.17
C HIS A 194 -0.02 1.61 -12.64
N GLN A 195 -0.41 1.12 -13.81
CA GLN A 195 -1.69 1.39 -14.47
C GLN A 195 -2.48 0.07 -14.51
N GLY A 196 -3.27 -0.22 -13.47
CA GLY A 196 -4.04 -1.48 -13.33
C GLY A 196 -4.02 -2.07 -11.92
N THR A 197 -3.15 -1.57 -11.06
CA THR A 197 -3.15 -1.83 -9.62
C THR A 197 -4.43 -1.27 -8.99
N SER A 198 -4.99 -1.98 -7.99
CA SER A 198 -6.13 -1.48 -7.22
C SER A 198 -5.81 -0.07 -6.70
N ASP A 199 -6.76 0.86 -6.81
CA ASP A 199 -6.57 2.26 -6.38
C ASP A 199 -6.10 2.34 -4.90
N ALA A 200 -6.52 1.35 -4.10
CA ALA A 200 -6.09 1.17 -2.72
C ALA A 200 -4.60 0.83 -2.58
N GLU A 201 -4.06 -0.05 -3.43
CA GLU A 201 -2.63 -0.40 -3.41
C GLU A 201 -1.78 0.79 -3.87
N ARG A 202 -2.22 1.53 -4.89
CA ARG A 202 -1.52 2.76 -5.32
C ARG A 202 -1.43 3.77 -4.18
N SER A 203 -2.55 4.02 -3.50
CA SER A 203 -2.61 4.94 -2.36
C SER A 203 -1.69 4.49 -1.21
N ALA A 204 -1.65 3.17 -0.92
CA ALA A 204 -0.76 2.62 0.10
C ALA A 204 0.72 2.76 -0.29
N LEU A 205 1.06 2.50 -1.55
CA LEU A 205 2.43 2.64 -2.05
C LEU A 205 2.90 4.10 -2.05
N GLU A 206 2.03 5.05 -2.35
CA GLU A 206 2.34 6.48 -2.26
C GLU A 206 2.62 6.91 -0.82
N LEU A 207 1.82 6.43 0.14
CA LEU A 207 2.08 6.65 1.56
C LEU A 207 3.41 6.02 2.00
N LEU A 208 3.70 4.79 1.59
CA LEU A 208 4.98 4.14 1.88
C LEU A 208 6.16 4.88 1.23
N ALA A 209 5.99 5.40 0.01
CA ALA A 209 7.01 6.20 -0.67
C ALA A 209 7.29 7.50 0.08
N SER A 210 6.27 8.17 0.62
CA SER A 210 6.46 9.37 1.44
C SER A 210 7.22 9.11 2.74
N ALA A 211 7.23 7.85 3.22
CA ALA A 211 7.99 7.44 4.40
C ALA A 211 9.48 7.26 4.13
N ARG A 212 9.89 7.17 2.86
CA ARG A 212 11.30 6.97 2.46
C ARG A 212 12.22 8.06 3.00
N ASP A 213 11.75 9.30 2.93
CA ASP A 213 12.57 10.49 3.23
C ASP A 213 12.51 10.89 4.72
N ALA A 214 11.63 10.27 5.51
CA ALA A 214 11.54 10.50 6.94
C ALA A 214 12.55 9.63 7.72
N GLU A 215 13.37 10.24 8.58
CA GLU A 215 14.37 9.53 9.40
C GLU A 215 13.74 8.43 10.28
N ASP A 216 12.55 8.68 10.83
CA ASP A 216 11.82 7.73 11.67
C ASP A 216 11.04 6.66 10.88
N ARG A 217 11.01 6.74 9.53
CA ARG A 217 10.24 5.85 8.63
C ARG A 217 8.78 5.67 9.04
N ARG A 218 8.19 6.70 9.65
CA ARG A 218 6.79 6.73 10.08
C ARG A 218 6.08 7.83 9.35
N VAL A 219 4.91 7.52 8.83
CA VAL A 219 4.04 8.50 8.16
C VAL A 219 2.68 8.48 8.87
N PRO A 220 2.20 9.64 9.35
CA PRO A 220 0.82 9.73 9.83
C PRO A 220 -0.13 9.52 8.66
N ILE A 221 -1.22 8.78 8.89
CA ILE A 221 -2.29 8.67 7.90
C ILE A 221 -2.88 10.08 7.73
N ALA A 222 -2.79 10.60 6.51
CA ALA A 222 -3.29 11.93 6.19
C ALA A 222 -4.79 12.03 6.48
N SER A 223 -5.23 13.18 6.97
CA SER A 223 -6.67 13.44 7.07
C SER A 223 -7.28 13.58 5.67
N ASP A 224 -8.57 13.30 5.52
CA ASP A 224 -9.27 13.43 4.23
C ASP A 224 -9.10 14.84 3.62
N VAL A 225 -9.04 15.87 4.47
CA VAL A 225 -8.82 17.26 4.05
C VAL A 225 -7.43 17.46 3.47
N GLU A 226 -6.41 16.86 4.09
CA GLU A 226 -5.04 16.92 3.60
C GLU A 226 -4.86 16.11 2.32
N GLY A 227 -5.52 14.94 2.22
CA GLY A 227 -5.59 14.16 0.99
C GLY A 227 -6.22 14.95 -0.17
N LEU A 228 -7.30 15.69 0.10
CA LEU A 228 -7.92 16.59 -0.88
C LEU A 228 -6.99 17.74 -1.28
N ALA A 229 -6.27 18.34 -0.32
CA ALA A 229 -5.31 19.41 -0.63
C ALA A 229 -4.19 18.91 -1.57
N ARG A 230 -3.61 17.73 -1.29
CA ARG A 230 -2.59 17.13 -2.14
C ARG A 230 -3.12 16.75 -3.52
N SER A 231 -4.34 16.24 -3.63
CA SER A 231 -4.92 15.91 -4.94
C SER A 231 -5.24 17.15 -5.77
N LEU A 232 -5.64 18.26 -5.13
CA LEU A 232 -5.79 19.56 -5.80
C LEU A 232 -4.45 20.10 -6.31
N GLU A 233 -3.39 20.03 -5.49
CA GLU A 233 -2.04 20.42 -5.90
C GLU A 233 -1.52 19.55 -7.05
N HIS A 234 -1.71 18.24 -6.97
CA HIS A 234 -1.37 17.32 -8.06
C HIS A 234 -2.16 17.61 -9.34
N THR A 235 -3.45 17.94 -9.22
CA THR A 235 -4.28 18.31 -10.38
C THR A 235 -3.82 19.63 -10.99
N ALA A 236 -3.41 20.60 -10.17
CA ALA A 236 -2.83 21.85 -10.65
C ALA A 236 -1.53 21.61 -11.41
N ASP A 237 -0.61 20.80 -10.88
CA ASP A 237 0.64 20.43 -11.57
C ASP A 237 0.39 19.70 -12.91
N LEU A 238 -0.61 18.82 -12.96
CA LEU A 238 -1.00 18.17 -14.21
C LEU A 238 -1.56 19.17 -15.23
N LEU A 239 -2.33 20.16 -14.79
CA LEU A 239 -2.85 21.22 -15.66
C LEU A 239 -1.72 22.14 -16.16
N ASP A 240 -0.79 22.52 -15.29
CA ASP A 240 0.38 23.32 -15.64
C ASP A 240 1.23 22.58 -16.68
N ARG A 241 1.49 21.29 -16.48
CA ARG A 241 2.22 20.46 -17.44
C ARG A 241 1.54 20.36 -18.81
N VAL A 242 0.20 20.31 -18.84
CA VAL A 242 -0.56 20.33 -20.11
C VAL A 242 -0.50 21.72 -20.74
N SER A 243 -0.59 22.79 -19.95
CA SER A 243 -0.45 24.17 -20.39
C SER A 243 0.92 24.44 -21.01
N ASP A 244 1.99 23.98 -20.36
CA ASP A 244 3.37 24.07 -20.85
C ASP A 244 3.55 23.30 -22.16
N PHE A 245 2.97 22.09 -22.25
CA PHE A 245 3.01 21.29 -23.47
C PHE A 245 2.32 21.99 -24.64
N VAL A 246 1.16 22.63 -24.41
CA VAL A 246 0.44 23.38 -25.44
C VAL A 246 1.21 24.65 -25.81
N SER A 247 1.78 25.35 -24.84
CA SER A 247 2.59 26.56 -25.07
C SER A 247 3.81 26.25 -25.93
N ALA A 248 4.54 25.17 -25.64
CA ALA A 248 5.69 24.73 -26.45
C ALA A 248 5.33 24.36 -27.90
N ILE A 249 4.09 23.94 -28.17
CA ILE A 249 3.61 23.70 -29.54
C ILE A 249 3.27 25.02 -30.24
N ILE A 250 2.69 25.99 -29.51
CA ILE A 250 2.38 27.33 -30.03
C ILE A 250 3.68 28.07 -30.38
N ASP A 251 4.73 27.90 -29.57
CA ASP A 251 6.06 28.48 -29.79
C ASP A 251 6.89 27.71 -30.84
N GLU A 252 6.30 26.73 -31.51
CA GLU A 252 6.91 25.88 -32.56
C GLU A 252 8.15 25.07 -32.10
N GLU A 253 8.33 24.87 -30.78
CA GLU A 253 9.45 24.10 -30.23
C GLU A 253 9.24 22.57 -30.35
N ARG A 254 7.98 22.12 -30.48
CA ARG A 254 7.62 20.70 -30.53
C ARG A 254 6.58 20.38 -31.59
N GLU A 255 6.73 19.22 -32.23
CA GLU A 255 5.77 18.76 -33.25
C GLU A 255 4.35 18.52 -32.66
N PRO A 256 3.30 19.04 -33.30
CA PRO A 256 1.93 18.88 -32.85
C PRO A 256 1.43 17.45 -33.05
N ASN A 257 0.73 16.92 -32.05
CA ASN A 257 0.02 15.64 -32.15
C ASN A 257 -1.50 15.89 -32.19
N ASN A 258 -2.09 15.65 -33.35
CA ASN A 258 -3.52 15.87 -33.59
C ASN A 258 -4.44 15.02 -32.70
N ALA A 259 -4.04 13.79 -32.34
CA ALA A 259 -4.84 12.92 -31.49
C ALA A 259 -4.93 13.47 -30.06
N LEU A 260 -3.81 13.97 -29.52
CA LEU A 260 -3.77 14.65 -28.22
C LEU A 260 -4.59 15.95 -28.24
N GLY A 261 -4.49 16.74 -29.30
CA GLY A 261 -5.28 17.97 -29.44
C GLY A 261 -6.79 17.71 -29.43
N GLN A 262 -7.25 16.68 -30.15
CA GLN A 262 -8.66 16.28 -30.14
C GLN A 262 -9.11 15.79 -28.75
N TYR A 263 -8.27 15.01 -28.07
CA TYR A 263 -8.57 14.55 -26.71
C TYR A 263 -8.71 15.71 -25.73
N LEU A 264 -7.78 16.68 -25.74
CA LEU A 264 -7.84 17.86 -24.87
C LEU A 264 -9.08 18.71 -25.15
N MET A 265 -9.43 18.92 -26.43
CA MET A 265 -10.63 19.65 -26.81
C MET A 265 -11.91 18.94 -26.34
N GLY A 266 -11.94 17.60 -26.42
CA GLY A 266 -13.00 16.77 -25.86
C GLY A 266 -13.13 16.94 -24.35
N SER A 267 -12.02 16.85 -23.61
CA SER A 267 -12.01 17.02 -22.15
C SER A 267 -12.46 18.41 -21.70
N LEU A 268 -12.02 19.48 -22.38
CA LEU A 268 -12.46 20.85 -22.10
C LEU A 268 -13.95 21.05 -22.40
N SER A 269 -14.50 20.33 -23.39
CA SER A 269 -15.93 20.41 -23.72
C SER A 269 -16.85 19.75 -22.68
N LEU A 270 -16.30 18.85 -21.85
CA LEU A 270 -17.00 18.19 -20.75
C LEU A 270 -17.08 19.05 -19.49
N ALA A 271 -16.41 20.21 -19.46
CA ALA A 271 -16.48 21.11 -18.32
C ALA A 271 -17.94 21.53 -18.07
N PRO A 272 -18.46 21.31 -16.85
CA PRO A 272 -19.87 21.55 -16.56
C PRO A 272 -20.16 23.06 -16.66
N LYS A 273 -21.01 23.41 -17.62
CA LYS A 273 -21.50 24.79 -17.82
C LYS A 273 -22.64 25.06 -16.85
N VAL A 274 -22.32 25.20 -15.57
CA VAL A 274 -23.30 25.56 -14.54
C VAL A 274 -23.22 27.05 -14.27
N ASP A 275 -24.37 27.68 -14.08
CA ASP A 275 -24.45 29.09 -13.70
C ASP A 275 -23.81 29.30 -12.32
N PRO A 276 -22.87 30.27 -12.16
CA PRO A 276 -22.16 30.49 -10.90
C PRO A 276 -23.10 30.76 -9.72
N ALA A 277 -24.23 31.44 -9.92
CA ALA A 277 -25.18 31.73 -8.84
C ALA A 277 -25.89 30.47 -8.35
N SER A 278 -26.17 29.51 -9.23
CA SER A 278 -26.72 28.21 -8.85
C SER A 278 -25.72 27.38 -8.04
N ILE A 279 -24.44 27.41 -8.39
CA ILE A 279 -23.39 26.72 -7.61
C ILE A 279 -23.31 27.30 -6.20
N GLU A 280 -23.27 28.63 -6.08
CA GLU A 280 -23.15 29.31 -4.78
C GLU A 280 -24.35 28.96 -3.86
N SER A 281 -25.57 29.01 -4.39
CA SER A 281 -26.78 28.62 -3.65
C SER A 281 -26.72 27.16 -3.17
N ASN A 282 -26.34 26.23 -4.06
CA ASN A 282 -26.24 24.81 -3.72
C ASN A 282 -25.13 24.55 -2.69
N PHE A 283 -24.00 25.24 -2.80
CA PHE A 283 -22.87 25.10 -1.87
C PHE A 283 -23.23 25.66 -0.49
N ASN A 284 -23.91 26.80 -0.43
CA ASN A 284 -24.38 27.39 0.82
C ASN A 284 -25.41 26.49 1.52
N ASN A 285 -26.37 25.93 0.77
CA ASN A 285 -27.33 24.97 1.33
C ASN A 285 -26.61 23.72 1.88
N HIS A 286 -25.65 23.18 1.14
CA HIS A 286 -24.87 22.04 1.60
C HIS A 286 -24.04 22.35 2.87
N ILE A 287 -23.38 23.51 2.91
CA ILE A 287 -22.65 23.98 4.10
C ILE A 287 -23.59 24.09 5.30
N GLN A 288 -24.79 24.65 5.10
CA GLN A 288 -25.76 24.83 6.17
C GLN A 288 -26.21 23.48 6.75
N ASP A 289 -26.46 22.48 5.90
CA ASP A 289 -26.82 21.13 6.33
C ASP A 289 -25.68 20.46 7.10
N VAL A 290 -24.45 20.56 6.60
CA VAL A 290 -23.26 19.98 7.26
C VAL A 290 -23.00 20.66 8.62
N LEU A 291 -23.14 21.98 8.70
CA LEU A 291 -23.01 22.73 9.96
C LEU A 291 -24.08 22.31 10.97
N MET A 292 -25.32 22.12 10.53
CA MET A 292 -26.40 21.66 11.41
C MET A 292 -26.07 20.28 12.01
N VAL A 293 -25.60 19.33 11.20
CA VAL A 293 -25.22 17.98 11.67
C VAL A 293 -24.02 18.05 12.62
N SER A 294 -23.00 18.85 12.29
CA SER A 294 -21.82 19.05 13.15
C SER A 294 -22.20 19.66 14.50
N TYR A 295 -23.09 20.66 14.50
CA TYR A 295 -23.57 21.30 15.73
C TYR A 295 -24.36 20.32 16.61
N LEU A 296 -25.22 19.49 16.01
CA LEU A 296 -25.95 18.45 16.73
C LEU A 296 -25.00 17.41 17.34
N ALA A 297 -24.01 16.94 16.58
CA ALA A 297 -23.01 15.98 17.06
C ALA A 297 -22.18 16.54 18.23
N ASN A 298 -21.76 17.80 18.16
CA ASN A 298 -21.06 18.48 19.25
C ASN A 298 -21.97 18.69 20.47
N SER A 299 -23.24 19.02 20.27
CA SER A 299 -24.23 19.12 21.35
C SER A 299 -24.41 17.80 22.08
N ILE A 300 -24.53 16.68 21.34
CA ILE A 300 -24.60 15.34 21.93
C ILE A 300 -23.32 15.00 22.69
N ARG A 301 -22.14 15.28 22.10
CA ARG A 301 -20.84 15.04 22.76
C ARG A 301 -20.70 15.83 24.07
N THR A 302 -21.08 17.11 24.07
CA THR A 302 -21.03 17.95 25.29
C THR A 302 -22.03 17.45 26.35
N GLN A 303 -23.24 17.04 25.96
CA GLN A 303 -24.20 16.43 26.88
C GLN A 303 -23.68 15.12 27.48
N ILE A 304 -23.01 14.29 26.68
CA ILE A 304 -22.38 13.05 27.16
C ILE A 304 -21.26 13.37 28.16
N ASP A 305 -20.31 14.26 27.84
CA ASP A 305 -19.22 14.63 28.75
C ASP A 305 -19.77 15.23 30.05
N LEU A 306 -20.79 16.08 29.96
CA LEU A 306 -21.42 16.70 31.12
C LEU A 306 -22.17 15.66 31.97
N SER A 307 -22.85 14.69 31.36
CA SER A 307 -23.49 13.58 32.07
C SER A 307 -22.48 12.68 32.80
N GLN A 308 -21.34 12.40 32.17
CA GLN A 308 -20.26 11.60 32.75
C GLN A 308 -19.60 12.33 33.93
N ARG A 309 -19.36 13.64 33.78
CA ARG A 309 -18.86 14.49 34.86
C ARG A 309 -19.84 14.62 36.02
N LEU A 310 -21.13 14.72 35.76
CA LEU A 310 -22.15 14.75 36.81
C LEU A 310 -22.25 13.41 37.56
N ALA A 311 -22.25 12.29 36.82
CA ALA A 311 -22.28 10.96 37.42
C ALA A 311 -21.04 10.68 38.29
N THR A 312 -19.86 11.15 37.87
CA THR A 312 -18.63 11.05 38.66
C THR A 312 -18.61 12.03 39.84
N ALA A 313 -19.14 13.24 39.68
CA ALA A 313 -19.27 14.20 40.78
C ALA A 313 -20.22 13.73 41.90
N THR A 314 -21.30 13.02 41.55
CA THR A 314 -22.19 12.40 42.54
C THR A 314 -21.48 11.31 43.34
N LEU A 315 -20.60 10.53 42.70
CA LEU A 315 -19.80 9.51 43.39
C LEU A 315 -18.75 10.14 44.32
N THR A 316 -18.12 11.25 43.93
CA THR A 316 -17.19 11.98 44.82
C THR A 316 -17.89 12.69 45.99
N ASN A 317 -19.15 13.09 45.83
CA ASN A 317 -19.95 13.67 46.91
C ASN A 317 -20.45 12.60 47.91
N GLU A 318 -20.61 11.35 47.51
CA GLU A 318 -20.92 10.25 48.42
C GLU A 318 -19.74 9.86 49.31
N ASP A 319 -18.49 9.97 48.82
CA ASP A 319 -17.30 9.79 49.67
C ASP A 319 -17.12 10.95 50.65
N HIS A 320 -17.38 12.20 50.26
CA HIS A 320 -17.33 13.34 51.19
C HIS A 320 -18.45 13.32 52.27
N ASN A 321 -19.61 12.72 52.00
CA ASN A 321 -20.70 12.61 52.97
C ASN A 321 -20.52 11.46 53.99
N LYS A 322 -19.55 10.56 53.79
CA LYS A 322 -19.19 9.54 54.78
C LYS A 322 -18.22 10.08 55.85
N ASP A 323 -17.34 11.01 55.48
CA ASP A 323 -16.37 11.59 56.43
C ASP A 323 -17.02 12.60 57.41
N ASP A 324 -18.15 13.21 57.07
CA ASP A 324 -18.86 14.17 57.95
C ASP A 324 -19.87 13.52 58.94
N LYS A 325 -20.07 12.18 58.89
CA LYS A 325 -21.00 11.46 59.78
C LYS A 325 -20.37 10.57 60.85
N GLU A 326 -19.04 10.53 60.96
CA GLU A 326 -18.32 9.80 62.03
C GLU A 326 -17.55 10.74 62.99
N GLY A 327 -18.09 11.92 63.25
CA GLY A 327 -17.44 12.96 64.08
C GLY A 327 -18.23 13.41 65.32
N ALA A 328 -19.03 12.54 65.97
CA ALA A 328 -19.69 12.90 67.22
C ALA A 328 -19.95 11.70 68.14
N GLY A 329 -18.95 11.29 68.90
CA GLY A 329 -19.18 10.40 70.05
C GLY A 329 -17.94 9.78 70.67
N ALA A 330 -17.74 10.10 71.96
CA ALA A 330 -16.91 9.40 72.95
C ALA A 330 -15.44 9.81 73.08
N ASN A 331 -15.21 10.75 74.02
CA ASN A 331 -13.97 10.89 74.76
C ASN A 331 -14.20 10.40 76.20
N ARG A 332 -13.55 9.31 76.63
CA ARG A 332 -13.11 9.11 78.04
C ARG A 332 -12.26 7.84 78.26
N GLY A 333 -11.03 8.07 78.75
CA GLY A 333 -10.16 7.12 79.48
C GLY A 333 -9.43 6.10 78.59
N GLU A 334 -8.16 5.75 78.76
CA GLU A 334 -7.23 5.92 79.86
C GLU A 334 -5.79 5.58 79.38
N ARG A 335 -4.79 5.91 80.19
CA ARG A 335 -3.34 5.86 80.01
C ARG A 335 -2.72 4.50 79.58
N GLY A 336 -1.55 4.59 78.95
CA GLY A 336 -0.46 3.60 78.98
C GLY A 336 0.32 3.54 77.65
N GLU A 337 1.39 4.32 77.47
CA GLU A 337 2.81 4.00 77.72
C GLU A 337 3.44 2.97 76.76
N ARG A 338 4.66 3.31 76.27
CA ARG A 338 5.67 2.54 75.50
C ARG A 338 5.39 2.48 74.00
N GLY A 339 6.14 3.19 73.16
CA GLY A 339 7.58 3.00 72.91
C GLY A 339 7.66 2.46 71.46
N GLY A 340 8.52 2.86 70.55
CA GLY A 340 9.75 3.63 70.51
C GLY A 340 10.38 3.31 69.15
N ARG A 341 11.29 4.17 68.69
CA ARG A 341 12.11 4.07 67.45
C ARG A 341 11.32 4.26 66.16
N GLY A 342 11.64 5.24 65.31
CA GLY A 342 12.95 5.78 64.94
C GLY A 342 12.95 5.73 63.42
N GLY A 343 12.95 6.83 62.69
CA GLY A 343 14.06 7.74 62.49
C GLY A 343 14.23 7.84 60.96
N LYS A 344 13.89 8.96 60.33
CA LYS A 344 14.75 10.14 60.12
C LYS A 344 15.55 10.03 58.81
N ARG A 345 15.20 10.93 57.86
CA ARG A 345 16.00 11.65 56.85
C ARG A 345 15.10 11.83 55.63
N GLY A 346 14.58 13.01 55.33
CA GLY A 346 15.28 14.27 55.02
C GLY A 346 14.92 14.56 53.54
N GLY A 347 14.36 15.68 53.13
CA GLY A 347 14.53 17.05 53.60
C GLY A 347 15.30 17.83 52.52
N ARG A 348 14.55 18.39 51.54
CA ARG A 348 14.86 19.57 50.70
C ARG A 348 13.69 19.71 49.70
N GLY A 349 12.93 20.80 49.60
CA GLY A 349 13.06 22.15 50.14
C GLY A 349 13.13 23.18 49.02
N GLY A 350 12.03 23.93 48.84
CA GLY A 350 11.90 25.21 48.12
C GLY A 350 11.63 25.08 46.61
N GLY A 351 10.59 25.65 45.99
CA GLY A 351 9.66 26.71 46.38
C GLY A 351 10.05 28.04 45.74
N ARG A 352 9.33 28.47 44.69
CA ARG A 352 8.83 29.85 44.42
C ARG A 352 8.41 30.03 42.96
N GLY A 353 7.28 30.71 42.77
CA GLY A 353 7.07 31.58 41.60
C GLY A 353 5.72 31.43 40.91
N GLY A 354 4.64 31.89 41.54
CA GLY A 354 3.37 32.10 40.85
C GLY A 354 3.46 33.20 39.79
N ARG A 355 2.75 33.00 38.68
CA ARG A 355 2.30 34.06 37.77
C ARG A 355 0.96 33.64 37.17
N ASP A 356 -0.05 34.44 37.48
CA ASP A 356 -1.36 34.46 36.86
C ASP A 356 -1.26 34.44 35.32
N GLN A 357 -1.91 33.47 34.68
CA GLN A 357 -2.36 33.61 33.30
C GLN A 357 -3.87 33.52 33.28
N ARG A 358 -4.44 34.69 33.00
CA ARG A 358 -5.86 34.97 32.77
C ARG A 358 -6.32 34.18 31.54
N GLU A 359 -7.50 33.59 31.63
CA GLU A 359 -8.24 33.08 30.47
C GLU A 359 -8.57 34.21 29.48
N PRO A 360 -8.63 33.94 28.16
CA PRO A 360 -8.99 34.96 27.17
C PRO A 360 -10.49 35.26 27.26
N ARG A 361 -10.84 36.53 27.49
CA ARG A 361 -12.23 37.02 27.35
C ARG A 361 -12.58 37.14 25.87
N GLU A 362 -13.74 36.61 25.50
CA GLU A 362 -14.36 36.81 24.19
C GLU A 362 -14.64 38.30 23.91
N PRO A 363 -14.60 38.76 22.64
CA PRO A 363 -14.94 40.13 22.28
C PRO A 363 -16.45 40.37 22.43
N ARG A 364 -16.82 41.45 23.13
CA ARG A 364 -18.20 41.94 23.18
C ARG A 364 -18.63 42.50 21.82
N GLU A 365 -19.76 42.05 21.32
CA GLU A 365 -20.44 42.64 20.16
C GLU A 365 -20.87 44.10 20.43
N PRO A 366 -20.85 45.00 19.41
CA PRO A 366 -21.37 46.34 19.53
C PRO A 366 -22.91 46.34 19.59
N ARG A 367 -23.49 47.07 20.55
CA ARG A 367 -24.93 47.30 20.62
C ARG A 367 -25.42 48.12 19.42
N GLU A 368 -26.43 47.64 18.72
CA GLU A 368 -27.17 48.42 17.72
C GLU A 368 -27.91 49.62 18.36
N PRO A 369 -28.04 50.75 17.64
CA PRO A 369 -28.85 51.88 18.08
C PRO A 369 -30.35 51.55 17.98
N ARG A 370 -31.11 51.85 19.04
CA ARG A 370 -32.58 51.76 19.04
C ARG A 370 -33.18 52.76 18.04
N GLU A 371 -34.03 52.28 17.14
CA GLU A 371 -34.92 53.13 16.35
C GLU A 371 -35.93 53.88 17.23
N PRO A 372 -36.29 55.13 16.89
CA PRO A 372 -37.33 55.87 17.59
C PRO A 372 -38.71 55.33 17.22
N ARG A 373 -39.55 55.14 18.24
CA ARG A 373 -40.97 54.84 18.08
C ARG A 373 -41.68 56.07 17.51
N ASP A 374 -42.24 55.94 16.32
CA ASP A 374 -43.23 56.90 15.84
C ASP A 374 -44.52 56.74 16.64
N ASN A 375 -44.95 57.87 17.21
CA ASN A 375 -46.22 58.02 17.89
C ASN A 375 -47.34 58.08 16.86
N ALA A 376 -48.45 57.42 17.20
CA ALA A 376 -49.73 57.57 16.55
C ALA A 376 -50.25 59.02 16.63
N GLU A 377 -50.76 59.52 15.51
CA GLU A 377 -51.98 60.33 15.40
C GLU A 377 -52.67 60.07 14.06
#